data_AF-A0A656JVY2-F1
#
_entry.id   AF-A0A656JVY2-F1
#
_cell.length_a   1.000
_cell.length_b   1.000
_cell.length_c   1.000
_cell.angle_alpha   90.00
_cell.angle_beta   90.00
_cell.angle_gamma   90.00
#
_symmetry.space_group_name_H-M   'P 1'
#
loop_
_entity.id
_entity.type
_entity.pdbx_description
1 polymer ?
#
loop_
_entity_poly.entity_id
_entity_poly.type
_entity_poly.pdbx_seq_one_letter_code
_entity_poly.pdbx_strand_id
1 'polypeptide(L)' 'FAQGRPADILSEALVKQVFGLNCRIIADPFFGTPLCIPFGRELPQ' A
#
# COMPACT_ATOMS: atom_id res chain seq x y z
N PHE A 1 7.86 13.53 2.69
CA PHE A 1 6.40 13.69 2.80
C PHE A 1 5.83 13.87 1.40
N ALA A 2 4.80 13.12 1.05
CA ALA A 2 4.09 13.24 -0.23
C ALA A 2 2.64 13.68 0.05
N GLN A 3 2.09 14.55 -0.79
CA GLN A 3 0.75 15.09 -0.63
C GLN A 3 0.06 15.16 -2.00
N GLY A 4 -1.21 14.78 -2.06
CA GLY A 4 -1.98 14.65 -3.29
C GLY A 4 -3.15 13.69 -3.09
N ARG A 5 -3.85 13.34 -4.17
CA ARG A 5 -4.91 12.33 -4.07
C ARG A 5 -4.26 10.97 -3.76
N PRO A 6 -4.93 10.09 -2.99
CA PRO A 6 -4.39 8.76 -2.68
C PRO A 6 -3.93 8.00 -3.93
N ALA A 7 -4.68 8.09 -5.03
CA ALA A 7 -4.35 7.44 -6.30
C ALA A 7 -3.05 7.95 -6.96
N ASP A 8 -2.63 9.17 -6.64
CA ASP A 8 -1.43 9.77 -7.24
C ASP A 8 -0.16 9.50 -6.39
N ILE A 9 -0.33 9.26 -5.09
CA ILE A 9 0.81 9.19 -4.15
C ILE A 9 1.00 7.82 -3.49
N LEU A 10 -0.05 7.01 -3.36
CA LEU A 10 0.02 5.76 -2.61
C LEU A 10 0.73 4.69 -3.44
N SER A 11 1.97 4.39 -3.06
CA SER A 11 2.79 3.34 -3.65
C SER A 11 3.37 2.43 -2.56
N GLU A 12 3.69 1.20 -2.92
CA GLU A 12 4.30 0.21 -2.02
C GLU A 12 5.61 0.74 -1.41
N ALA A 13 6.42 1.43 -2.23
CA ALA A 13 7.66 2.05 -1.79
C ALA A 13 7.43 3.15 -0.74
N LEU A 14 6.42 4.01 -0.96
CA LEU A 14 6.08 5.07 0.00
C LEU A 14 5.58 4.48 1.31
N VAL A 15 4.73 3.45 1.26
CA VAL A 15 4.21 2.79 2.46
C VAL A 15 5.34 2.13 3.25
N LYS A 16 6.28 1.47 2.58
CA LYS A 16 7.47 0.91 3.22
C LYS A 16 8.36 1.98 3.84
N GLN A 17 8.58 3.09 3.15
CA GLN A 17 9.43 4.18 3.65
C GLN A 17 8.83 4.89 4.87
N VAL A 18 7.52 5.11 4.89
CA VAL A 18 6.85 5.88 5.95
C VAL A 18 6.43 5.00 7.13
N PHE A 19 5.95 3.79 6.86
CA PHE A 19 5.38 2.90 7.88
C PHE A 19 6.22 1.66 8.17
N GLY A 20 7.31 1.42 7.42
CA GLY A 20 8.11 0.20 7.58
C GLY A 20 7.38 -1.08 7.19
N LEU A 21 6.28 -0.96 6.43
CA LEU A 21 5.38 -2.06 6.11
C LEU A 21 5.60 -2.56 4.68
N ASN A 22 5.82 -3.87 4.52
CA ASN A 22 5.74 -4.49 3.19
C ASN A 22 4.27 -4.79 2.88
N CYS A 23 3.81 -4.32 1.73
CA CYS A 23 2.42 -4.46 1.30
C CYS A 23 2.33 -4.53 -0.23
N ARG A 24 1.16 -4.95 -0.73
CA ARG A 24 0.74 -4.74 -2.12
C ARG A 24 -0.25 -3.58 -2.16
N ILE A 25 -0.08 -2.66 -3.11
CA ILE A 25 -1.12 -1.67 -3.44
C ILE A 25 -1.84 -2.11 -4.72
N ILE A 26 -3.16 -2.27 -4.66
CA ILE A 26 -3.99 -2.58 -5.82
C ILE A 26 -5.13 -1.56 -5.95
N ALA A 27 -5.82 -1.56 -7.08
CA ALA A 27 -7.10 -0.88 -7.17
C ALA A 27 -8.16 -1.69 -6.40
N ASP A 28 -8.97 -1.01 -5.60
CA ASP A 28 -10.13 -1.58 -4.93
C ASP A 28 -11.10 -2.12 -6.00
N PRO A 29 -11.49 -3.40 -5.94
CA PRO A 29 -12.32 -4.02 -6.97
C PRO A 29 -13.76 -3.49 -7.01
N PHE A 30 -14.22 -2.80 -5.96
CA PHE A 30 -15.55 -2.22 -5.86
C PHE A 30 -15.58 -0.72 -6.16
N PHE A 31 -14.58 0.03 -5.67
CA PHE A 31 -14.58 1.50 -5.70
C PHE A 31 -13.44 2.12 -6.52
N GLY A 32 -12.48 1.32 -6.98
CA GLY A 32 -11.31 1.79 -7.75
C GLY A 32 -10.30 2.64 -6.96
N THR A 33 -10.55 2.89 -5.67
CA THR A 33 -9.61 3.58 -4.79
C THR A 33 -8.40 2.70 -4.48
N PRO A 34 -7.23 3.26 -4.14
CA PRO A 34 -6.08 2.46 -3.76
C PRO A 34 -6.36 1.63 -2.50
N LEU A 35 -6.17 0.32 -2.57
CA LEU A 35 -6.31 -0.63 -1.48
C LEU A 35 -4.93 -1.16 -1.09
N CYS A 36 -4.58 -1.03 0.20
CA CYS A 36 -3.33 -1.52 0.76
C CYS A 36 -3.51 -2.89 1.41
N ILE A 37 -2.84 -3.91 0.87
CA ILE A 37 -2.88 -5.28 1.39
C ILE A 37 -1.54 -5.55 2.10
N PRO A 38 -1.48 -5.55 3.44
CA PRO A 38 -0.26 -5.84 4.17
C PRO A 38 0.14 -7.30 3.97
N PHE A 39 1.43 -7.54 3.75
CA PHE A 39 1.96 -8.88 3.95
C PHE A 39 2.12 -9.04 5.47
N GLY A 40 1.34 -9.95 6.06
CA GLY A 40 1.57 -10.34 7.46
C GLY A 40 3.01 -10.84 7.65
N ARG A 41 3.42 -11.11 8.90
CA ARG A 41 4.64 -11.88 9.14
C ARG A 41 4.54 -13.12 8.26
N GLU A 42 5.47 -13.29 7.31
CA GLU A 42 5.52 -14.48 6.46
C GLU A 42 5.29 -15.66 7.39
N LEU A 43 4.23 -16.45 7.15
CA LEU A 43 4.19 -17.75 7.80
C LEU A 43 5.51 -18.40 7.40
N PRO A 44 6.40 -18.75 8.34
CA PRO A 44 7.61 -19.46 7.98
C PRO A 44 7.15 -20.68 7.19
N GLN A 45 7.66 -20.80 5.97
CA GLN A 45 7.51 -22.04 5.21
C GLN A 45 8.22 -23.17 5.94
#